data_AF-A0A7S3XLM3-F1
#
_entry.id   AF-A0A7S3XLM3-F1
#
_cell.length_a   1.000
_cell.length_b   1.000
_cell.length_c   1.000
_cell.angle_alpha   90.00
_cell.angle_beta   90.00
_cell.angle_gamma   90.00
#
_symmetry.space_group_name_H-M   'P 1'
#
loop_
_entity.id
_entity.type
_entity.pdbx_description
1 polymer ?
#
loop_
_entity_poly.entity_id
_entity_poly.type
_entity_poly.pdbx_seq_one_letter_code
_entity_poly.pdbx_strand_id
1 'polypeptide(L)'
;DPAQCPLGALCGNQRLQRRKFAPVKIQNMSGKGWGVVAKKPIPKEALIGEYTGEVMTEKMCEERMQARKHERHKYFMTLGNGEAIDASRRGSLLRFCNHSCNPNCETQKWTVSGERRIG
;
A
#
# COMPACT_ATOMS: atom_id res chain seq x y z
N ASP A 1 -2.28 -18.95 8.66
CA ASP A 1 -2.84 -18.68 10.00
C ASP A 1 -1.81 -19.03 11.06
N PRO A 2 -1.45 -18.12 12.00
CA PRO A 2 -0.55 -18.43 13.12
C PRO A 2 -0.99 -19.63 13.95
N ALA A 3 -2.30 -19.87 14.10
CA ALA A 3 -2.83 -21.01 14.86
C ALA A 3 -2.59 -22.36 14.17
N GLN A 4 -2.38 -22.36 12.85
CA GLN A 4 -2.18 -23.57 12.04
C GLN A 4 -0.72 -23.78 11.63
N CYS A 5 0.14 -22.78 11.82
CA CYS A 5 1.54 -22.87 11.43
C CYS A 5 2.32 -23.60 12.54
N PRO A 6 3.11 -24.64 12.23
CA PRO A 6 3.91 -25.36 13.24
C PRO A 6 4.97 -24.48 13.90
N LEU A 7 5.38 -23.39 13.22
CA LEU A 7 6.29 -22.39 13.79
C LEU A 7 5.58 -21.38 14.70
N GLY A 8 4.24 -21.34 14.72
CA GLY A 8 3.43 -20.47 15.58
C GLY A 8 3.92 -19.03 15.62
N ALA A 9 4.40 -18.58 16.78
CA ALA A 9 4.92 -17.24 16.99
C ALA A 9 6.25 -16.96 16.25
N LEU A 10 7.04 -17.98 15.91
CA LEU A 10 8.33 -17.87 15.24
C LEU A 10 8.21 -17.74 13.71
N CYS A 11 7.02 -17.98 13.14
CA CYS A 11 6.82 -17.90 11.70
C CYS A 11 7.13 -16.50 11.15
N GLY A 12 8.11 -16.44 10.23
CA GLY A 12 8.49 -15.22 9.53
C GLY A 12 7.43 -14.72 8.56
N ASN A 13 6.53 -15.58 8.06
CA ASN A 13 5.48 -15.23 7.10
C ASN A 13 4.21 -14.63 7.74
N GLN A 14 4.40 -13.77 8.74
CA GLN A 14 3.32 -13.02 9.41
C GLN A 14 3.60 -11.51 9.37
N ARG A 15 4.48 -11.06 8.46
CA ARG A 15 5.01 -9.68 8.42
C ARG A 15 3.91 -8.64 8.24
N LEU A 16 2.93 -8.90 7.36
CA LEU A 16 1.81 -7.99 7.13
C LEU A 16 0.89 -7.90 8.36
N GLN A 17 0.47 -9.06 8.91
CA GLN A 17 -0.37 -9.13 10.12
C GLN A 17 0.27 -8.46 11.34
N ARG A 18 1.60 -8.65 11.50
CA ARG A 18 2.38 -8.06 12.59
C ARG A 18 2.90 -6.65 12.31
N ARG A 19 2.57 -6.09 11.15
CA ARG A 19 3.02 -4.76 10.71
C ARG A 19 4.54 -4.56 10.83
N LYS A 20 5.32 -5.59 10.47
CA LYS A 20 6.79 -5.53 10.43
C LYS A 20 7.24 -4.76 9.18
N PHE A 21 7.00 -3.46 9.19
CA PHE A 21 7.22 -2.54 8.08
C PHE A 21 8.59 -1.87 8.13
N ALA A 22 9.10 -1.47 6.97
CA ALA A 22 10.37 -0.77 6.86
C ALA A 22 10.26 0.67 7.42
N PRO A 23 11.36 1.22 7.98
CA PRO A 23 11.34 2.57 8.53
C PRO A 23 11.38 3.62 7.41
N VAL A 24 10.22 4.15 7.04
CA VAL A 24 10.09 5.20 6.03
C VAL A 24 9.56 6.52 6.62
N LYS A 25 9.74 7.63 5.91
CA LYS A 25 9.14 8.94 6.20
C LYS A 25 8.63 9.60 4.93
N ILE A 26 7.76 10.59 5.10
CA ILE A 26 7.36 11.48 4.02
C ILE A 26 8.37 12.63 3.94
N GLN A 27 8.74 13.03 2.73
CA GLN A 27 9.56 14.20 2.44
C GLN A 27 8.98 14.98 1.27
N ASN A 28 9.10 16.31 1.29
CA ASN A 28 8.72 17.14 0.16
C ASN A 28 9.76 16.96 -0.96
N MET A 29 9.31 16.58 -2.15
CA MET A 29 10.14 16.22 -3.31
C MET A 29 10.08 17.27 -4.41
N SER A 30 9.93 18.55 -4.06
CA SER A 30 10.04 19.75 -4.92
C SER A 30 9.46 19.59 -6.33
N GLY A 31 8.27 20.14 -6.56
CA GLY A 31 7.58 20.06 -7.86
C GLY A 31 6.82 18.75 -8.09
N LYS A 32 7.19 17.65 -7.44
CA LYS A 32 6.43 16.36 -7.46
C LYS A 32 5.42 16.22 -6.32
N GLY A 33 5.46 17.12 -5.34
CA GLY A 33 4.67 17.00 -4.11
C GLY A 33 5.42 16.21 -3.06
N TRP A 34 4.68 15.45 -2.24
CA TRP A 34 5.26 14.62 -1.18
C TRP A 34 5.68 13.25 -1.72
N GLY A 35 6.73 12.68 -1.14
CA GLY A 35 7.26 11.36 -1.49
C GLY A 35 7.61 10.54 -0.25
N VAL A 36 7.66 9.22 -0.40
CA VAL A 36 8.15 8.31 0.64
C VAL A 36 9.65 8.08 0.46
N VAL A 37 10.42 8.24 1.54
CA VAL A 37 11.87 7.99 1.57
C VAL A 37 12.25 7.08 2.73
N ALA A 38 13.26 6.24 2.52
CA ALA A 38 13.79 5.37 3.55
C ALA A 38 14.54 6.17 4.64
N LYS A 39 14.33 5.83 5.92
CA LYS A 39 15.10 6.39 7.04
C LYS A 39 16.42 5.65 7.28
N LYS A 40 16.52 4.41 6.81
CA LYS A 40 17.67 3.50 6.94
C LYS A 40 17.76 2.64 5.68
N PRO A 41 18.90 2.02 5.36
CA PRO A 41 18.98 1.01 4.31
C PRO A 41 17.91 -0.08 4.50
N ILE A 42 17.18 -0.38 3.43
CA ILE A 42 16.13 -1.41 3.41
C ILE A 42 16.67 -2.59 2.59
N PRO A 43 16.76 -3.80 3.16
CA PRO A 43 17.17 -4.99 2.42
C PRO A 43 16.22 -5.28 1.25
N LYS A 44 16.74 -5.90 0.20
CA LYS A 44 15.93 -6.45 -0.90
C LYS A 44 14.85 -7.38 -0.32
N GLU A 45 13.65 -7.37 -0.89
CA GLU A 45 12.48 -8.19 -0.49
C GLU A 45 11.92 -7.92 0.93
N ALA A 46 12.37 -6.85 1.59
CA ALA A 46 11.75 -6.39 2.81
C ALA A 46 10.35 -5.78 2.55
N LEU A 47 9.42 -6.04 3.47
CA LEU A 47 8.08 -5.46 3.42
C LEU A 47 8.15 -3.98 3.81
N ILE A 48 7.87 -3.08 2.87
CA ILE A 48 7.94 -1.63 3.12
C ILE A 48 6.76 -1.18 3.97
N GLY A 49 5.55 -1.62 3.63
CA GLY A 49 4.33 -1.27 4.35
C GLY A 49 3.12 -1.96 3.73
N GLU A 50 1.93 -1.49 4.08
CA GLU A 50 0.68 -1.91 3.45
C GLU A 50 0.01 -0.66 2.87
N TYR A 51 -0.46 -0.73 1.63
CA TYR A 51 -1.25 0.35 1.05
C TYR A 51 -2.69 0.23 1.52
N THR A 52 -3.05 1.06 2.49
CA THR A 52 -4.38 1.05 3.11
C THR A 52 -5.20 2.25 2.70
N GLY A 53 -6.51 2.07 2.70
CA GLY A 53 -7.51 3.09 2.39
C GLY A 53 -8.90 2.50 2.53
N GLU A 54 -9.91 3.21 2.03
CA GLU A 54 -11.27 2.69 1.94
C GLU A 54 -11.36 1.67 0.80
N VAL A 55 -11.80 0.45 1.09
CA VAL A 55 -12.12 -0.54 0.04
C VAL A 55 -13.49 -0.22 -0.53
N MET A 56 -13.59 -0.18 -1.85
CA MET A 56 -14.81 0.19 -2.56
C MET A 56 -14.94 -0.64 -3.84
N THR A 57 -16.14 -0.66 -4.40
CA THR A 57 -16.40 -1.30 -5.69
C THR A 57 -15.81 -0.49 -6.85
N GLU A 58 -15.60 -1.15 -7.98
CA GLU A 58 -15.12 -0.52 -9.22
C GLU A 58 -16.05 0.62 -9.67
N LYS A 59 -17.37 0.43 -9.58
CA LYS A 59 -18.36 1.49 -9.87
C LYS A 59 -18.16 2.73 -8.99
N MET A 60 -17.99 2.54 -7.67
CA MET A 60 -17.72 3.65 -6.76
C MET A 60 -16.37 4.32 -7.07
N CYS A 61 -15.38 3.54 -7.51
CA CYS A 61 -14.08 4.05 -7.94
C CYS A 61 -14.23 4.99 -9.13
N GLU A 62 -14.95 4.57 -10.17
CA GLU A 62 -15.20 5.37 -11.38
C GLU A 62 -15.93 6.68 -11.04
N GLU A 63 -17.02 6.60 -10.25
CA GLU A 63 -17.79 7.76 -9.81
C GLU A 63 -16.91 8.78 -9.06
N ARG A 64 -16.05 8.30 -8.13
CA ARG A 64 -15.13 9.15 -7.37
C ARG A 64 -14.01 9.72 -8.24
N MET A 65 -13.46 8.94 -9.16
CA MET A 65 -12.44 9.40 -10.10
C MET A 65 -12.99 10.52 -10.99
N GLN A 66 -14.25 10.42 -11.42
CA GLN A 66 -14.90 11.45 -12.22
C GLN A 66 -15.20 12.71 -11.40
N ALA A 67 -15.74 12.56 -10.19
CA ALA A 67 -16.01 13.69 -9.29
C ALA A 67 -14.73 14.46 -8.93
N ARG A 68 -13.60 13.75 -8.80
CA ARG A 68 -12.28 14.31 -8.42
C ARG A 68 -11.32 14.47 -9.60
N LYS A 69 -11.83 14.52 -10.84
CA LYS A 69 -10.99 14.56 -12.06
C LYS A 69 -10.00 15.74 -12.13
N HIS A 70 -10.30 16.83 -11.41
CA HIS A 70 -9.49 18.05 -11.35
C HIS A 70 -8.44 18.01 -10.23
N GLU A 71 -8.47 17.01 -9.36
CA GLU A 71 -7.45 16.84 -8.33
C GLU A 71 -6.12 16.42 -8.97
N ARG A 72 -5.06 17.12 -8.60
CA ARG A 72 -3.70 16.87 -9.12
C ARG A 72 -3.18 15.47 -8.76
N HIS A 73 -3.50 14.98 -7.56
CA HIS A 73 -3.00 13.72 -7.03
C HIS A 73 -4.14 12.72 -6.87
N LYS A 74 -3.95 11.50 -7.37
CA LYS A 74 -4.93 10.41 -7.31
C LYS A 74 -4.38 9.29 -6.42
N TYR A 75 -5.23 8.73 -5.58
CA TYR A 75 -4.85 7.74 -4.55
C TYR A 75 -5.63 6.42 -4.67
N PHE A 76 -6.05 6.09 -5.89
CA PHE A 76 -6.81 4.90 -6.21
C PHE A 76 -5.87 3.75 -6.58
N MET A 77 -6.12 2.55 -6.05
CA MET A 77 -5.38 1.36 -6.46
C MET A 77 -6.28 0.12 -6.52
N THR A 78 -6.20 -0.61 -7.63
CA THR A 78 -7.00 -1.82 -7.85
C THR A 78 -6.57 -2.97 -6.93
N LEU A 79 -7.51 -3.45 -6.11
CA LEU A 79 -7.33 -4.64 -5.28
C LEU A 79 -7.58 -5.92 -6.09
N GLY A 80 -8.48 -5.87 -7.07
CA GLY A 80 -8.90 -6.96 -7.98
C GLY A 80 -10.34 -7.40 -7.74
N ASN A 81 -10.88 -8.36 -8.50
CA ASN A 81 -12.26 -8.85 -8.42
C ASN A 81 -13.32 -7.72 -8.26
N GLY A 82 -13.19 -6.66 -9.05
CA GLY A 82 -14.11 -5.51 -8.99
C GLY A 82 -13.96 -4.62 -7.74
N GLU A 83 -12.87 -4.76 -6.97
CA GLU A 83 -12.57 -3.93 -5.81
C GLU A 83 -11.34 -3.04 -6.03
N ALA A 84 -11.39 -1.84 -5.45
CA ALA A 84 -10.31 -0.86 -5.44
C ALA A 84 -10.18 -0.23 -4.05
N ILE A 85 -9.01 0.36 -3.77
CA ILE A 85 -8.70 1.11 -2.56
C ILE A 85 -8.66 2.60 -2.89
N ASP A 86 -9.44 3.43 -2.17
CA ASP A 86 -9.33 4.89 -2.17
C ASP A 86 -8.58 5.36 -0.92
N ALA A 87 -7.33 5.79 -1.09
CA ALA A 87 -6.53 6.37 0.00
C ALA A 87 -6.59 7.90 0.06
N SER A 88 -7.57 8.56 -0.59
CA SER A 88 -7.63 10.02 -0.68
C SER A 88 -7.95 10.69 0.67
N ARG A 89 -8.84 10.09 1.48
CA ARG A 89 -9.27 10.65 2.78
C ARG A 89 -8.56 10.02 3.98
N ARG A 90 -8.31 8.72 3.92
CA ARG A 90 -7.63 7.94 4.97
C ARG A 90 -6.75 6.90 4.30
N GLY A 91 -5.54 6.72 4.80
CA GLY A 91 -4.63 5.70 4.27
C GLY A 91 -3.28 5.72 4.96
N SER A 92 -2.42 4.78 4.59
CA SER A 92 -1.05 4.70 5.12
C SER A 92 -0.13 5.76 4.50
N LEU A 93 1.10 5.85 5.01
CA LEU A 93 2.14 6.71 4.43
C LEU A 93 2.43 6.36 2.95
N LEU A 94 2.12 5.13 2.51
CA LEU A 94 2.36 4.68 1.15
C LEU A 94 1.48 5.36 0.11
N ARG A 95 0.42 6.08 0.51
CA ARG A 95 -0.35 6.94 -0.40
C ARG A 95 0.52 8.02 -1.06
N PHE A 96 1.67 8.34 -0.48
CA PHE A 96 2.63 9.32 -1.02
C PHE A 96 3.76 8.68 -1.83
N CYS A 97 3.69 7.37 -2.13
CA CYS A 97 4.63 6.75 -3.06
C CYS A 97 4.47 7.36 -4.45
N ASN A 98 5.57 7.78 -5.05
CA ASN A 98 5.57 8.38 -6.37
C ASN A 98 5.73 7.31 -7.46
N HIS A 99 5.20 7.60 -8.65
CA HIS A 99 5.48 6.82 -9.84
C HIS A 99 6.90 7.09 -10.36
N SER A 100 7.57 6.03 -10.83
CA SER A 100 8.85 6.09 -11.54
C SER A 100 8.86 5.03 -12.65
N CYS A 101 9.36 5.38 -13.83
CA CYS A 101 9.58 4.41 -14.92
C CYS A 101 10.74 3.44 -14.63
N ASN A 102 11.60 3.78 -13.67
CA ASN A 102 12.64 2.90 -13.14
C ASN A 102 12.44 2.79 -11.61
N PRO A 103 11.47 1.97 -11.16
CA PRO A 103 11.12 1.87 -9.74
C PRO A 103 12.15 1.05 -8.96
N ASN A 104 12.17 1.22 -7.64
CA ASN A 104 13.00 0.45 -6.71
C ASN A 104 12.20 -0.42 -5.73
N CYS A 105 10.87 -0.43 -5.88
CA CYS A 105 9.93 -1.26 -5.14
C CYS A 105 8.76 -1.62 -6.05
N GLU A 106 8.03 -2.66 -5.68
CA GLU A 106 6.84 -3.11 -6.38
C GLU A 106 5.67 -3.26 -5.40
N THR A 107 4.45 -3.28 -5.93
CA THR A 107 3.27 -3.64 -5.15
C THR A 107 2.98 -5.13 -5.33
N GLN A 108 2.60 -5.79 -4.25
CA GLN A 108 2.23 -7.21 -4.27
C GLN A 108 0.85 -7.40 -3.68
N LYS A 109 0.06 -8.29 -4.28
CA LYS A 109 -1.24 -8.70 -3.74
C LYS A 109 -1.06 -9.89 -2.83
N TRP A 110 -1.52 -9.77 -1.60
CA TRP A 110 -1.44 -10.81 -0.58
C TRP A 110 -2.84 -11.21 -0.15
N THR A 111 -3.04 -12.50 0.12
CA THR A 111 -4.25 -12.99 0.80
C THR A 111 -3.90 -13.26 2.25
N VAL A 112 -4.56 -12.57 3.18
CA VAL A 112 -4.32 -12.68 4.62
C VAL A 112 -5.65 -12.92 5.30
N SER A 113 -5.80 -14.10 5.92
CA SER A 113 -7.04 -14.52 6.58
C SER A 113 -8.28 -14.41 5.66
N GLY A 114 -8.13 -14.73 4.37
CA GLY A 114 -9.20 -14.67 3.37
C GLY A 114 -9.41 -13.29 2.74
N GLU A 115 -8.79 -12.24 3.28
CA GLU A 115 -8.89 -10.88 2.73
C GLU A 115 -7.72 -10.57 1.80
N ARG A 116 -8.00 -9.86 0.71
CA ARG A 116 -6.96 -9.37 -0.22
C ARG A 116 -6.40 -8.05 0.30
N ARG A 117 -5.07 -7.91 0.22
CA ARG A 117 -4.32 -6.75 0.72
C ARG A 117 -3.21 -6.40 -0.27
N ILE A 118 -2.71 -5.17 -0.19
CA ILE A 118 -1.61 -4.70 -1.03
C ILE A 118 -0.44 -4.30 -0.12
N GLY A 119 0.69 -4.99 -0.30
CA GLY A 119 1.98 -4.70 0.32
C GLY A 119 2.95 -4.06 -0.66
#